data_AF-A0A1H5YCR9-F1
#
_entry.id   AF-A0A1H5YCR9-F1
#
_cell.length_a   1.000
_cell.length_b   1.000
_cell.length_c   1.000
_cell.angle_alpha   90.00
_cell.angle_beta   90.00
_cell.angle_gamma   90.00
#
_symmetry.space_group_name_H-M   'P 1'
#
loop_
_entity.id
_entity.type
_entity.pdbx_description
1 polymer ?
#
loop_
_entity_poly.entity_id
_entity_poly.type
_entity_poly.pdbx_seq_one_letter_code
_entity_poly.pdbx_strand_id
1 'polypeptide(L)'
;MFGDAGYPGVKKREENLELPVTWHIAMRPSKRKALPKTTVGELMEKLEHAKASIRAKVEHPFHVVKNLFMHRKTRYKGMAKNNAQMFFTVWACQLAAGSPVVM
;
A
#
# COMPACT_ATOMS: atom_id res chain seq x y z
N MET A 1 11.64 3.01 -4.91
CA MET A 1 10.55 2.08 -4.57
C MET A 1 10.31 2.06 -3.07
N PHE A 2 9.08 2.24 -2.62
CA PHE A 2 8.70 2.16 -1.19
C PHE A 2 8.39 0.71 -0.81
N GLY A 3 8.89 0.26 0.33
CA GLY A 3 8.71 -1.12 0.79
C GLY A 3 8.34 -1.18 2.27
N ASP A 4 7.57 -2.19 2.64
CA ASP A 4 7.19 -2.42 4.04
C ASP A 4 8.35 -2.95 4.89
N ALA A 5 8.23 -2.85 6.22
CA ALA A 5 9.21 -3.33 7.19
C ALA A 5 9.47 -4.85 7.15
N GLY A 6 8.68 -5.60 6.36
CA GLY A 6 8.86 -7.03 6.03
C GLY A 6 9.83 -7.30 4.87
N TYR A 7 10.28 -6.28 4.16
CA TYR A 7 11.26 -6.37 3.07
C TYR A 7 12.70 -5.90 3.41
N PRO A 8 13.20 -6.02 4.67
CA PRO A 8 14.55 -5.60 4.97
C PRO A 8 15.51 -6.53 4.22
N GLY A 9 16.32 -5.96 3.32
CA GLY A 9 17.27 -6.74 2.52
C GLY A 9 16.85 -7.00 1.07
N VAL A 10 15.75 -6.42 0.58
CA VAL A 10 15.42 -6.45 -0.86
C VAL A 10 16.56 -5.89 -1.73
N LYS A 11 17.34 -4.94 -1.19
CA LYS A 11 18.55 -4.43 -1.84
C LYS A 11 19.66 -5.48 -2.03
N LYS A 12 19.66 -6.59 -1.27
CA LYS A 12 20.69 -7.63 -1.30
C LYS A 12 20.30 -8.84 -2.16
N ARG A 13 19.10 -8.88 -2.73
CA ARG A 13 18.65 -9.99 -3.59
C ARG A 13 19.29 -9.87 -4.96
N GLU A 14 19.75 -10.99 -5.52
CA GLU A 14 20.43 -11.05 -6.82
C GLU A 14 19.60 -10.40 -7.93
N GLU A 15 18.29 -10.62 -7.94
CA GLU A 15 17.31 -10.02 -8.86
C GLU A 15 17.30 -8.48 -8.86
N ASN A 16 17.71 -7.84 -7.76
CA ASN A 16 17.58 -6.40 -7.55
C ASN A 16 18.93 -5.67 -7.51
N LEU A 17 20.05 -6.38 -7.70
CA LEU A 17 21.40 -5.80 -7.70
C LEU A 17 21.66 -4.93 -8.94
N GLU A 18 21.10 -5.31 -10.08
CA GLU A 18 21.33 -4.63 -11.37
C GLU A 18 20.33 -3.49 -11.63
N LEU A 19 19.28 -3.37 -10.82
CA LEU A 19 18.25 -2.35 -10.99
C LEU A 19 18.66 -1.03 -10.31
N PRO A 20 18.64 0.12 -11.03
CA PRO A 20 18.94 1.44 -10.45
C PRO A 20 17.75 1.97 -9.61
N VAL A 21 17.33 1.22 -8.58
CA VAL A 21 16.16 1.53 -7.77
C VAL A 21 16.59 1.89 -6.34
N THR A 22 16.27 3.12 -5.93
CA THR A 22 16.42 3.53 -4.52
C THR A 22 15.28 2.94 -3.68
N TRP A 23 15.62 2.03 -2.77
CA TRP A 23 14.67 1.37 -1.87
C TRP A 23 14.44 2.18 -0.60
N HIS A 24 13.22 2.68 -0.42
CA HIS A 24 12.78 3.36 0.80
C HIS A 24 11.96 2.39 1.65
N ILE A 25 12.64 1.60 2.47
CA ILE A 25 12.00 0.61 3.35
C ILE A 25 11.59 1.29 4.66
N ALA A 26 10.41 0.96 5.19
CA ALA A 26 9.95 1.45 6.50
C ALA A 26 10.78 0.84 7.64
N MET A 27 11.11 1.66 8.64
CA MET A 27 11.90 1.23 9.79
C MET A 27 11.02 0.40 10.76
N ARG A 28 11.61 -0.65 11.37
CA ARG A 28 10.91 -1.44 12.40
C ARG A 28 10.65 -0.59 13.66
N PRO A 29 9.51 -0.78 14.35
CA PRO A 29 9.17 -0.04 15.57
C PRO A 29 10.23 -0.13 16.67
N SER A 30 10.90 -1.28 16.81
CA SER A 30 11.98 -1.47 17.79
C SER A 30 13.19 -0.58 17.52
N LYS A 31 13.57 -0.41 16.24
CA LYS A 31 14.66 0.48 15.85
C LYS A 31 14.27 1.95 15.96
N ARG A 32 13.00 2.28 15.71
CA ARG A 32 12.46 3.63 15.92
C ARG A 32 12.53 4.06 17.39
N LYS A 33 12.22 3.15 18.34
CA LYS A 33 12.30 3.42 19.78
C LYS A 33 13.74 3.62 20.29
N ALA A 34 14.74 3.07 19.58
CA ALA A 34 16.15 3.18 19.95
C ALA A 34 16.84 4.41 19.34
N LEU A 35 16.12 5.26 18.59
CA LEU A 35 16.71 6.47 18.01
C LEU A 35 17.01 7.52 19.09
N PRO A 36 18.18 8.16 19.07
CA PRO A 36 18.48 9.26 19.98
C PRO A 36 17.61 10.48 19.64
N LYS A 37 17.16 11.21 20.67
CA LYS A 37 16.36 12.46 20.54
C LYS A 37 17.22 13.66 20.09
N THR A 38 18.02 13.47 19.06
CA THR A 38 18.79 14.52 18.39
C THR A 38 17.97 15.06 17.22
N THR A 39 18.29 16.25 16.72
CA THR A 39 17.65 16.86 15.52
C THR A 39 17.57 15.91 14.32
N VAL A 40 18.59 15.09 14.11
CA VAL A 40 18.62 14.05 13.05
C VAL A 40 17.61 12.92 13.31
N GLY A 41 17.41 12.53 14.58
CA GLY A 41 16.44 11.50 14.97
C GLY A 41 15.00 11.94 14.76
N GLU A 42 14.69 13.21 15.04
CA GLU A 42 13.36 13.79 14.79
C GLU A 42 13.03 13.87 13.31
N LEU A 43 14.01 14.21 12.46
CA LEU A 43 13.85 14.21 11.01
C LEU A 43 13.58 12.80 10.48
N MET A 44 14.27 11.78 11.00
CA MET A 44 13.97 10.38 10.65
C MET A 44 12.57 9.96 11.10
N GLU A 45 12.14 10.37 12.29
CA GLU A 45 10.80 10.08 12.79
C GLU A 45 9.71 10.71 11.90
N LYS A 46 9.87 11.97 11.49
CA LYS A 46 8.95 12.64 10.55
C LYS A 46 8.88 11.91 9.21
N LEU A 47 10.02 11.43 8.71
CA LEU A 47 10.09 10.67 7.46
C LEU A 47 9.34 9.34 7.57
N GLU A 48 9.53 8.60 8.65
CA GLU A 48 8.78 7.36 8.92
C GLU A 48 7.27 7.64 9.14
N HIS A 49 6.92 8.75 9.77
CA HIS A 49 5.52 9.18 9.90
C HIS A 49 4.88 9.48 8.54
N ALA A 50 5.61 10.14 7.63
CA ALA A 50 5.15 10.39 6.27
C ALA A 50 4.90 9.08 5.50
N LYS A 51 5.84 8.11 5.59
CA LYS A 51 5.65 6.77 5.02
C LYS A 51 4.40 6.08 5.58
N ALA A 52 4.19 6.14 6.89
CA ALA A 52 3.00 5.56 7.55
C ALA A 52 1.70 6.26 7.11
N SER A 53 1.72 7.58 6.95
CA SER A 53 0.56 8.37 6.50
C SER A 53 0.15 8.01 5.06
N ILE A 54 1.12 7.81 4.17
CA ILE A 54 0.86 7.35 2.80
C ILE A 54 0.21 5.96 2.83
N ARG A 55 0.74 5.05 3.67
CA ARG A 55 0.18 3.71 3.84
C ARG A 55 -1.27 3.75 4.33
N ALA A 56 -1.59 4.58 5.31
CA ALA A 56 -2.95 4.73 5.82
C ALA A 56 -3.94 5.20 4.72
N LYS A 57 -3.52 6.13 3.85
CA LYS A 57 -4.33 6.60 2.73
C LYS A 57 -4.63 5.50 1.71
N VAL A 58 -3.66 4.61 1.46
CA VAL A 58 -3.83 3.50 0.51
C VAL A 58 -4.60 2.33 1.14
N GLU A 59 -4.41 2.07 2.43
CA GLU A 59 -5.13 1.00 3.14
C GLU A 59 -6.62 1.26 3.25
N HIS A 60 -7.05 2.53 3.37
CA HIS A 60 -8.46 2.90 3.43
C HIS A 60 -9.28 2.41 2.23
N PRO A 61 -8.95 2.72 0.96
CA PRO A 61 -9.69 2.19 -0.19
C PRO A 61 -9.58 0.67 -0.29
N PHE A 62 -8.46 0.05 0.08
CA PHE A 62 -8.37 -1.42 0.13
C PHE A 62 -9.31 -2.02 1.18
N HIS A 63 -9.48 -1.36 2.33
CA HIS A 63 -10.45 -1.77 3.34
C HIS A 63 -11.88 -1.66 2.80
N VAL A 64 -12.20 -0.57 2.10
CA VAL A 64 -13.51 -0.38 1.46
C VAL A 64 -13.78 -1.49 0.44
N VAL A 65 -12.86 -1.72 -0.49
CA VAL A 65 -13.00 -2.77 -1.52
C VAL A 65 -13.14 -4.16 -0.89
N LYS A 66 -12.32 -4.49 0.10
CA LYS A 66 -12.34 -5.84 0.68
C LYS A 66 -13.53 -6.07 1.61
N ASN A 67 -13.88 -5.11 2.46
CA ASN A 67 -14.87 -5.31 3.50
C ASN A 67 -16.27 -4.83 3.12
N LEU A 68 -16.42 -3.59 2.63
CA LEU A 68 -17.73 -3.03 2.26
C LEU A 68 -18.31 -3.75 1.03
N PHE A 69 -17.49 -3.98 0.00
CA PHE A 69 -17.89 -4.73 -1.19
C PHE A 69 -17.70 -6.26 -1.05
N MET A 70 -17.29 -6.74 0.13
CA MET A 70 -17.12 -8.16 0.46
C MET A 70 -16.19 -8.95 -0.48
N HIS A 71 -15.25 -8.29 -1.16
CA HIS A 71 -14.25 -8.95 -2.02
C HIS A 71 -13.11 -9.67 -1.26
N ARG A 72 -13.35 -10.12 -0.01
CA ARG A 72 -12.35 -10.90 0.76
C ARG A 72 -12.05 -12.26 0.13
N LYS A 73 -12.99 -12.84 -0.61
CA LYS A 73 -12.85 -14.13 -1.28
C LYS A 73 -13.36 -14.03 -2.72
N THR A 74 -12.80 -14.85 -3.60
CA THR A 74 -13.27 -14.99 -4.99
C THR A 74 -14.65 -15.65 -4.99
N ARG A 75 -15.65 -14.96 -5.55
CA ARG A 75 -17.02 -15.51 -5.66
C ARG A 75 -17.18 -16.43 -6.88
N TYR A 76 -16.47 -16.15 -7.96
CA TYR A 76 -16.53 -16.91 -9.20
C TYR A 76 -15.23 -17.65 -9.47
N LYS A 77 -15.32 -18.85 -10.08
CA LYS A 77 -14.17 -19.60 -10.55
C LYS A 77 -13.62 -18.96 -11.84
N GLY A 78 -12.37 -18.52 -11.81
CA GLY A 78 -11.64 -17.92 -12.93
C GLY A 78 -11.37 -16.42 -12.77
N MET A 79 -10.15 -15.99 -13.13
CA MET A 79 -9.68 -14.61 -12.96
C MET A 79 -10.50 -13.59 -13.75
N ALA A 80 -10.83 -13.91 -15.01
CA ALA A 80 -11.59 -13.00 -15.87
C ALA A 80 -12.97 -12.65 -15.29
N LYS A 81 -13.69 -13.65 -14.77
CA LYS A 81 -15.02 -13.46 -14.17
C LYS A 81 -14.95 -12.67 -12.86
N ASN A 82 -13.93 -12.91 -12.05
CA ASN A 82 -13.72 -12.18 -10.81
C ASN A 82 -13.33 -10.71 -11.06
N ASN A 83 -12.49 -10.45 -12.06
CA ASN A 83 -12.12 -9.09 -12.45
C ASN A 83 -13.34 -8.32 -13.00
N ALA A 84 -14.12 -8.93 -13.90
CA ALA A 84 -15.33 -8.30 -14.43
C ALA A 84 -16.32 -7.90 -13.33
N GLN A 85 -16.48 -8.75 -12.31
CA GLN A 85 -17.35 -8.44 -11.16
C GLN A 85 -16.81 -7.28 -10.32
N MET A 86 -15.49 -7.20 -10.08
CA MET A 86 -14.89 -6.06 -9.39
C MET A 86 -15.15 -4.75 -10.14
N PHE A 87 -14.87 -4.72 -11.45
CA PHE A 87 -15.08 -3.53 -12.28
C PHE A 87 -16.53 -3.10 -12.32
N PHE A 88 -17.45 -4.04 -12.50
CA PHE A 88 -18.88 -3.74 -12.50
C PHE A 88 -19.36 -3.16 -11.16
N THR A 89 -18.87 -3.70 -10.04
CA THR A 89 -19.26 -3.24 -8.70
C THR A 89 -18.75 -1.82 -8.42
N VAL A 90 -17.51 -1.51 -8.80
CA VAL A 90 -16.95 -0.17 -8.67
C VAL A 90 -17.67 0.81 -9.59
N TRP A 91 -17.92 0.42 -10.85
CA TRP A 91 -18.64 1.24 -11.83
C TRP A 91 -20.08 1.55 -11.37
N ALA A 92 -20.81 0.55 -10.86
CA ALA A 92 -22.15 0.73 -10.33
C ALA A 92 -22.17 1.69 -9.13
N CYS A 93 -21.16 1.61 -8.24
CA CYS A 93 -21.02 2.55 -7.13
C CYS A 93 -20.73 3.99 -7.62
N GLN A 94 -19.93 4.14 -8.67
CA GLN A 94 -19.61 5.44 -9.27
C GLN A 94 -20.86 6.12 -9.86
N LEU A 95 -21.70 5.35 -10.55
CA LEU A 95 -22.98 5.81 -11.09
C LEU A 95 -23.96 6.20 -9.98
N ALA A 96 -24.04 5.41 -8.91
CA ALA A 96 -24.88 5.73 -7.76
C ALA A 96 -24.43 7.01 -7.02
N ALA A 97 -23.15 7.37 -7.12
CA ALA A 97 -22.59 8.58 -6.53
C ALA A 97 -22.71 9.84 -7.41
N GLY A 98 -23.33 9.75 -8.59
CA GLY A 98 -23.53 10.90 -9.50
C GLY A 98 -22.25 11.53 -10.06
N SER A 99 -21.12 10.83 -9.97
CA SER A 99 -19.81 11.32 -10.45
C SER A 99 -19.64 10.97 -11.94
N PRO A 100 -19.12 11.88 -12.80
CA PRO A 100 -18.90 11.56 -14.20
C PRO A 100 -17.90 10.40 -14.34
N VAL A 101 -18.29 9.38 -15.10
CA VAL A 101 -17.48 8.19 -15.37
C VAL A 101 -16.32 8.61 -16.28
N VAL A 102 -15.11 8.64 -15.75
CA VAL A 102 -13.89 8.71 -16.57
C VAL A 102 -13.49 7.28 -16.93
N MET A 103 -13.57 6.97 -18.22
CA MET A 103 -13.07 5.72 -18.82
C MET A 103 -11.55 5.75 -18.97
#